data_AF-A0A5S3XMN1-F1
#
_entry.id   AF-A0A5S3XMN1-F1
#
_cell.length_a   1.000
_cell.length_b   1.000
_cell.length_c   1.000
_cell.angle_alpha   90.00
_cell.angle_beta   90.00
_cell.angle_gamma   90.00
#
_symmetry.space_group_name_H-M   'P 1'
#
loop_
_entity.id
_entity.type
_entity.pdbx_description
1 polymer ?
#
loop_
_entity_poly.entity_id
_entity_poly.type
_entity_poly.pdbx_seq_one_letter_code
_entity_poly.pdbx_strand_id
1 'polypeptide(L)'
;MKHTLIAAGIFAGLSGQALAATYQLTELPRHNGAANTIISDANENGKVIGTASHIYNLPIDVSYIDFDDSRIKNAYDAEKRRYELIDETITFTLEDVQNGATATNADANVFMIGFLSGLSGSSEYQKLEDRIGISFDAEFADEQVLFDVQSPDYDSLTRSVRNYLTAISDDGVIVGWGSAPLLKTQFTPKDETEEDTFFVRDWGTRGIVITPSGEKVTLEPSFTEHGGASIATDIKRMADGSYHVVGYASVGIIQRRQDDFDDRCKGETTPIQACVWAEERRATNFNGSSSFYDLRAYQWTLDDNFIVTGAEEIGVGAVRRDDEESNIYSVAMATNNVGITVGYSIARYDDKINSLVVPGYFQDGQFTDISEKDEWYKTGKAVDVNNSNVIVGYRAKSSQGSPFDTVGFYYDMTTQKINDIPTYFTGSETAINDINNTGYVVGQGEVEKSGTNRRREGFLYKLGDESIVNINSLLPCKDANGDAYPYTIAEAIKITDSNTIYAIAVKTEERRNRLGEVETDSKGEVEYESVTVPVMLTPISGEVEDCTPPEAETYERQSGTAYWLSLLSMPFIWLRRKKKMSI
;
A
#
# COMPACT_ATOMS: atom_id res chain seq x y z
N MET A 1 37.55 54.63 1.15
CA MET A 1 37.99 53.63 0.16
C MET A 1 37.39 52.29 0.57
N LYS A 2 36.65 51.68 -0.37
CA LYS A 2 36.37 50.26 -0.60
C LYS A 2 35.86 49.40 0.58
N HIS A 3 34.56 49.09 0.49
CA HIS A 3 33.95 47.86 0.99
C HIS A 3 34.63 46.64 0.35
N THR A 4 34.84 45.58 1.14
CA THR A 4 35.13 44.23 0.63
C THR A 4 34.25 43.24 1.38
N LEU A 5 33.16 42.85 0.73
CA LEU A 5 32.39 41.64 1.02
C LEU A 5 33.28 40.43 0.70
N ILE A 6 33.37 39.49 1.63
CA ILE A 6 33.91 38.14 1.38
C ILE A 6 32.75 37.27 0.91
N ALA A 7 32.95 36.65 -0.24
CA ALA A 7 31.96 35.97 -1.04
C ALA A 7 31.43 34.68 -0.39
N ALA A 8 30.10 34.62 -0.25
CA ALA A 8 29.34 33.38 -0.20
C ALA A 8 29.18 32.87 -1.66
N GLY A 9 29.87 31.79 -2.00
CA GLY A 9 29.69 31.09 -3.27
C GLY A 9 28.56 30.07 -3.15
N ILE A 10 27.32 30.53 -3.00
CA ILE A 10 26.15 29.70 -3.31
C ILE A 10 26.01 29.75 -4.83
N PHE A 11 26.11 28.58 -5.46
CA PHE A 11 25.78 28.36 -6.86
C PHE A 11 24.27 28.60 -7.04
N ALA A 12 23.87 29.86 -7.12
CA ALA A 12 22.57 30.31 -7.61
C ALA A 12 22.82 30.91 -8.98
N GLY A 13 22.65 30.10 -10.02
CA GLY A 13 22.98 30.52 -11.37
C GLY A 13 22.88 29.44 -12.42
N LEU A 14 21.75 28.73 -12.48
CA LEU A 14 21.13 28.35 -13.76
C LEU A 14 19.61 28.42 -13.56
N SER A 15 19.08 29.60 -13.81
CA SER A 15 17.69 29.84 -14.17
C SER A 15 17.27 28.88 -15.27
N GLY A 16 16.19 28.11 -15.02
CA GLY A 16 15.24 27.65 -16.02
C GLY A 16 15.80 27.01 -17.29
N GLN A 17 16.42 25.84 -17.18
CA GLN A 17 16.41 24.84 -18.25
C GLN A 17 16.18 23.44 -17.66
N ALA A 18 15.00 23.22 -17.10
CA ALA A 18 14.51 21.86 -16.76
C ALA A 18 13.29 21.46 -17.60
N LEU A 19 13.12 22.07 -18.79
CA LEU A 19 12.13 21.66 -19.79
C LEU A 19 12.75 20.92 -21.00
N ALA A 20 14.02 20.51 -20.91
CA ALA A 20 14.73 19.82 -22.00
C ALA A 20 14.88 18.31 -21.77
N ALA A 21 13.91 17.69 -21.09
CA ALA A 21 13.64 16.28 -21.30
C ALA A 21 12.12 16.02 -21.33
N THR A 22 11.58 15.71 -22.52
CA THR A 22 10.26 15.08 -22.65
C THR A 22 10.38 13.62 -22.18
N TYR A 23 9.28 12.95 -21.85
CA TYR A 23 9.33 11.56 -21.39
C TYR A 23 8.85 10.60 -22.47
N GLN A 24 9.57 9.51 -22.65
CA GLN A 24 9.11 8.34 -23.40
C GLN A 24 8.51 7.33 -22.43
N LEU A 25 7.24 6.99 -22.61
CA LEU A 25 6.56 5.95 -21.84
C LEU A 25 6.77 4.56 -22.47
N THR A 26 7.02 3.58 -21.62
CA THR A 26 7.01 2.15 -21.93
C THR A 26 6.07 1.46 -20.94
N GLU A 27 5.07 0.73 -21.44
CA GLU A 27 4.24 -0.15 -20.59
C GLU A 27 5.08 -1.36 -20.17
N LEU A 28 5.08 -1.66 -18.87
CA LEU A 28 5.73 -2.84 -18.31
C LEU A 28 4.80 -4.06 -18.43
N PRO A 29 5.34 -5.29 -18.41
CA PRO A 29 4.52 -6.50 -18.43
C PRO A 29 3.41 -6.52 -17.37
N ARG A 30 2.28 -7.14 -17.70
CA ARG A 30 1.15 -7.32 -16.78
C ARG A 30 1.06 -8.76 -16.29
N HIS A 31 0.51 -8.95 -15.10
CA HIS A 31 0.21 -10.28 -14.62
C HIS A 31 -1.06 -10.82 -15.30
N ASN A 32 -0.95 -11.91 -16.06
CA ASN A 32 -2.07 -12.44 -16.84
C ASN A 32 -3.22 -13.00 -16.00
N GLY A 33 -2.95 -13.38 -14.74
CA GLY A 33 -3.95 -13.92 -13.81
C GLY A 33 -4.76 -12.87 -13.06
N ALA A 34 -4.69 -11.58 -13.42
CA ALA A 34 -5.36 -10.50 -12.70
C ALA A 34 -5.74 -9.32 -13.60
N ALA A 35 -6.76 -8.55 -13.19
CA ALA A 35 -7.16 -7.36 -13.94
C ALA A 35 -6.16 -6.20 -13.77
N ASN A 36 -5.65 -5.99 -12.55
CA ASN A 36 -4.82 -4.84 -12.24
C ASN A 36 -3.39 -5.27 -11.91
N THR A 37 -2.42 -4.54 -12.45
CA THR A 37 -0.99 -4.69 -12.13
C THR A 37 -0.42 -3.32 -11.83
N ILE A 38 0.23 -3.14 -10.68
CA ILE A 38 0.78 -1.85 -10.26
C ILE A 38 2.17 -2.03 -9.64
N ILE A 39 2.99 -0.98 -9.75
CA ILE A 39 4.38 -0.95 -9.26
C ILE A 39 4.39 -0.57 -7.78
N SER A 40 5.19 -1.26 -6.98
CA SER A 40 5.44 -0.93 -5.56
C SER A 40 6.76 -0.22 -5.34
N ASP A 41 7.82 -0.65 -6.03
CA ASP A 41 9.15 -0.02 -6.01
C ASP A 41 9.97 -0.45 -7.23
N ALA A 42 11.05 0.28 -7.52
CA ALA A 42 12.02 -0.05 -8.54
C ALA A 42 13.42 0.45 -8.14
N ASN A 43 14.47 -0.22 -8.62
CA ASN A 43 15.85 0.17 -8.32
C ASN A 43 16.55 0.85 -9.51
N GLU A 44 17.76 1.36 -9.25
CA GLU A 44 18.59 2.04 -10.27
C GLU A 44 18.99 1.15 -11.46
N ASN A 45 18.90 -0.18 -11.29
CA ASN A 45 19.22 -1.16 -12.34
C ASN A 45 17.98 -1.60 -13.14
N GLY A 46 16.82 -0.98 -12.90
CA GLY A 46 15.58 -1.26 -13.61
C GLY A 46 14.86 -2.55 -13.19
N LYS A 47 15.22 -3.15 -12.06
CA LYS A 47 14.40 -4.21 -11.45
C LYS A 47 13.19 -3.57 -10.80
N VAL A 48 12.01 -4.13 -11.05
CA VAL A 48 10.73 -3.62 -10.58
C VAL A 48 10.02 -4.70 -9.78
N ILE A 49 9.36 -4.29 -8.70
CA ILE A 49 8.45 -5.12 -7.90
C ILE A 49 7.09 -4.46 -7.83
N GLY A 50 6.06 -5.24 -7.56
CA GLY A 50 4.71 -4.71 -7.52
C GLY A 50 3.68 -5.62 -6.91
N THR A 51 2.43 -5.34 -7.24
CA THR A 51 1.28 -6.15 -6.85
C THR A 51 0.31 -6.30 -8.00
N ALA A 52 -0.30 -7.49 -8.08
CA ALA A 52 -1.44 -7.74 -8.93
C ALA A 52 -2.69 -7.91 -8.05
N SER A 53 -3.83 -7.40 -8.50
CA SER A 53 -5.09 -7.46 -7.75
C SER A 53 -6.27 -7.67 -8.68
N HIS A 54 -7.40 -8.12 -8.10
CA HIS A 54 -8.52 -8.64 -8.88
C HIS A 54 -8.08 -9.89 -9.66
N ILE A 55 -7.58 -10.86 -8.89
CA ILE A 55 -7.12 -12.16 -9.34
C ILE A 55 -8.30 -12.92 -9.93
N TYR A 56 -8.09 -13.49 -11.11
CA TYR A 56 -9.05 -14.36 -11.76
C TYR A 56 -9.01 -15.76 -11.16
N ASN A 57 -10.14 -16.47 -11.21
CA ASN A 57 -10.26 -17.85 -10.75
C ASN A 57 -9.86 -18.02 -9.27
N LEU A 58 -10.31 -17.11 -8.39
CA LEU A 58 -10.10 -17.28 -6.95
C LEU A 58 -10.76 -18.58 -6.47
N PRO A 59 -10.02 -19.44 -5.75
CA PRO A 59 -10.50 -20.75 -5.34
C PRO A 59 -11.43 -20.62 -4.14
N ILE A 60 -12.66 -21.15 -4.27
CA ILE A 60 -13.65 -21.14 -3.20
C ILE A 60 -13.86 -22.56 -2.72
N ASP A 61 -13.61 -22.78 -1.44
CA ASP A 61 -13.95 -24.02 -0.77
C ASP A 61 -15.42 -23.94 -0.29
N VAL A 62 -16.26 -24.82 -0.82
CA VAL A 62 -17.68 -24.93 -0.43
C VAL A 62 -17.94 -26.09 0.52
N SER A 63 -16.93 -26.93 0.81
CA SER A 63 -17.10 -28.19 1.55
C SER A 63 -17.56 -28.02 3.00
N TYR A 64 -17.26 -26.87 3.62
CA TYR A 64 -17.63 -26.55 4.99
C TYR A 64 -18.90 -25.68 5.09
N ILE A 65 -19.47 -25.25 3.95
CA ILE A 65 -20.60 -24.33 3.93
C ILE A 65 -21.90 -25.11 4.12
N ASP A 66 -22.66 -24.76 5.15
CA ASP A 66 -24.03 -25.22 5.30
C ASP A 66 -24.95 -24.43 4.36
N PHE A 67 -25.32 -25.05 3.24
CA PHE A 67 -26.25 -24.47 2.26
C PHE A 67 -27.70 -24.41 2.75
N ASP A 68 -28.01 -25.05 3.88
CA ASP A 68 -29.30 -24.91 4.53
C ASP A 68 -29.42 -23.69 5.44
N ASP A 69 -28.29 -23.05 5.76
CA ASP A 69 -28.22 -21.85 6.60
C ASP A 69 -28.96 -20.66 5.98
N SER A 70 -29.70 -19.93 6.82
CA SER A 70 -30.48 -18.77 6.39
C SER A 70 -29.62 -17.64 5.80
N ARG A 71 -28.36 -17.48 6.20
CA ARG A 71 -27.44 -16.44 5.73
C ARG A 71 -27.18 -16.58 4.23
N ILE A 72 -26.79 -17.76 3.76
CA ILE A 72 -26.50 -17.98 2.35
C ILE A 72 -27.77 -18.00 1.49
N LYS A 73 -28.87 -18.57 2.01
CA LYS A 73 -30.19 -18.51 1.35
C LYS A 73 -30.66 -17.08 1.14
N ASN A 74 -30.57 -16.24 2.18
CA ASN A 74 -30.93 -14.82 2.09
C ASN A 74 -30.01 -14.03 1.15
N ALA A 75 -28.71 -14.33 1.15
CA ALA A 75 -27.75 -13.71 0.23
C ALA A 75 -28.08 -14.06 -1.23
N TYR A 76 -28.37 -15.32 -1.51
CA TYR A 76 -28.77 -15.77 -2.85
C TYR A 76 -30.09 -15.16 -3.31
N ASP A 77 -31.10 -15.09 -2.43
CA ASP A 77 -32.37 -14.43 -2.75
C ASP A 77 -32.19 -12.93 -3.06
N ALA A 78 -31.26 -12.26 -2.35
CA ALA A 78 -30.93 -10.87 -2.65
C ALA A 78 -30.23 -10.73 -4.01
N GLU A 79 -29.31 -11.64 -4.34
CA GLU A 79 -28.62 -11.66 -5.63
C GLU A 79 -29.60 -11.92 -6.78
N LYS A 80 -30.49 -12.90 -6.63
CA LYS A 80 -31.55 -13.17 -7.61
C LYS A 80 -32.41 -11.93 -7.87
N ARG A 81 -32.83 -11.22 -6.82
CA ARG A 81 -33.57 -9.94 -6.96
C ARG A 81 -32.75 -8.87 -7.68
N ARG A 82 -31.42 -8.83 -7.49
CA ARG A 82 -30.55 -7.89 -8.21
C ARG A 82 -30.59 -8.13 -9.72
N TYR A 83 -30.49 -9.38 -10.16
CA TYR A 83 -30.62 -9.76 -11.59
C TYR A 83 -32.02 -9.41 -12.13
N GLU A 84 -33.08 -9.71 -11.37
CA GLU A 84 -34.46 -9.37 -11.75
C GLU A 84 -34.67 -7.84 -11.93
N LEU A 85 -33.97 -7.01 -11.15
CA LEU A 85 -34.07 -5.54 -11.24
C LEU A 85 -33.37 -4.94 -12.46
N ILE A 86 -32.41 -5.65 -13.05
CA ILE A 86 -31.68 -5.22 -14.26
C ILE A 86 -32.14 -5.98 -15.52
N ASP A 87 -33.29 -6.67 -15.43
CA ASP A 87 -33.86 -7.51 -16.50
C ASP A 87 -32.89 -8.59 -17.03
N GLU A 88 -32.00 -9.10 -16.16
CA GLU A 88 -31.08 -10.20 -16.47
C GLU A 88 -31.50 -11.49 -15.76
N THR A 89 -31.00 -12.63 -16.24
CA THR A 89 -31.28 -13.95 -15.65
C THR A 89 -30.05 -14.47 -14.92
N ILE A 90 -30.21 -14.82 -13.65
CA ILE A 90 -29.17 -15.50 -12.88
C ILE A 90 -28.81 -16.84 -13.53
N THR A 91 -27.51 -17.10 -13.70
CA THR A 91 -27.00 -18.22 -14.49
C THR A 91 -26.66 -19.47 -13.67
N PHE A 92 -26.88 -19.44 -12.35
CA PHE A 92 -26.57 -20.50 -11.40
C PHE A 92 -27.60 -20.61 -10.28
N THR A 93 -27.61 -21.74 -9.59
CA THR A 93 -28.37 -22.00 -8.36
C THR A 93 -27.44 -22.31 -7.17
N LEU A 94 -27.97 -22.29 -5.94
CA LEU A 94 -27.20 -22.74 -4.77
C LEU A 94 -26.77 -24.22 -4.88
N GLU A 95 -27.58 -25.07 -5.51
CA GLU A 95 -27.21 -26.47 -5.77
C GLU A 95 -26.03 -26.54 -6.75
N ASP A 96 -25.99 -25.69 -7.78
CA ASP A 96 -24.84 -25.61 -8.68
C ASP A 96 -23.57 -25.16 -7.93
N VAL A 97 -23.68 -24.16 -7.03
CA VAL A 97 -22.56 -23.70 -6.19
C VAL A 97 -22.05 -24.84 -5.31
N GLN A 98 -22.95 -25.56 -4.64
CA GLN A 98 -22.61 -26.73 -3.82
C GLN A 98 -21.90 -27.82 -4.64
N ASN A 99 -22.27 -27.96 -5.91
CA ASN A 99 -21.66 -28.89 -6.86
C ASN A 99 -20.45 -28.32 -7.63
N GLY A 100 -19.88 -27.20 -7.19
CA GLY A 100 -18.60 -26.68 -7.69
C GLY A 100 -18.69 -25.67 -8.83
N ALA A 101 -19.86 -25.07 -9.09
CA ALA A 101 -20.02 -24.07 -10.16
C ALA A 101 -19.15 -22.81 -10.00
N THR A 102 -18.60 -22.56 -8.81
CA THR A 102 -17.68 -21.43 -8.56
C THR A 102 -16.41 -21.49 -9.42
N ALA A 103 -16.02 -22.66 -9.92
CA ALA A 103 -14.85 -22.83 -10.80
C ALA A 103 -15.16 -22.66 -12.29
N THR A 104 -16.45 -22.70 -12.69
CA THR A 104 -16.87 -22.75 -14.10
C THR A 104 -17.91 -21.71 -14.47
N ASN A 105 -18.49 -21.02 -13.50
CA ASN A 105 -19.47 -19.96 -13.68
C ASN A 105 -19.00 -18.69 -12.95
N ALA A 106 -18.75 -17.62 -13.72
CA ALA A 106 -18.23 -16.37 -13.19
C ALA A 106 -19.18 -15.68 -12.20
N ASP A 107 -20.50 -15.74 -12.42
CA ASP A 107 -21.50 -15.15 -11.53
C ASP A 107 -21.54 -15.90 -10.18
N ALA A 108 -21.45 -17.23 -10.22
CA ALA A 108 -21.36 -18.06 -9.02
C ALA A 108 -20.09 -17.75 -8.22
N ASN A 109 -18.96 -17.54 -8.90
CA ASN A 109 -17.69 -17.14 -8.29
C ASN A 109 -17.81 -15.76 -7.62
N VAL A 110 -18.34 -14.76 -8.34
CA VAL A 110 -18.60 -13.39 -7.82
C VAL A 110 -19.50 -13.45 -6.58
N PHE A 111 -20.60 -14.19 -6.66
CA PHE A 111 -21.56 -14.35 -5.56
C PHE A 111 -20.89 -14.87 -4.30
N MET A 112 -20.09 -15.94 -4.43
CA MET A 112 -19.43 -16.55 -3.28
C MET A 112 -18.30 -15.68 -2.71
N ILE A 113 -17.52 -14.98 -3.55
CA ILE A 113 -16.56 -13.96 -3.08
C ILE A 113 -17.29 -12.90 -2.26
N GLY A 114 -18.44 -12.40 -2.74
CA GLY A 114 -19.26 -11.41 -2.05
C GLY A 114 -19.81 -11.92 -0.71
N PHE A 115 -20.35 -13.14 -0.70
CA PHE A 115 -20.85 -13.80 0.50
C PHE A 115 -19.77 -13.95 1.57
N LEU A 116 -18.60 -14.49 1.20
CA LEU A 116 -17.46 -14.67 2.12
C LEU A 116 -16.90 -13.32 2.61
N SER A 117 -16.86 -12.31 1.74
CA SER A 117 -16.45 -10.94 2.12
C SER A 117 -17.37 -10.33 3.18
N GLY A 118 -18.68 -10.58 3.09
CA GLY A 118 -19.67 -10.21 4.10
C GLY A 118 -19.45 -10.88 5.45
N LEU A 119 -18.71 -11.98 5.49
CA LEU A 119 -18.37 -12.77 6.67
C LEU A 119 -16.89 -12.61 7.08
N SER A 120 -16.19 -11.61 6.55
CA SER A 120 -14.76 -11.36 6.78
C SER A 120 -14.35 -11.13 8.24
N GLY A 121 -15.30 -10.98 9.16
CA GLY A 121 -15.07 -10.90 10.61
C GLY A 121 -15.25 -12.23 11.37
N SER A 122 -15.77 -13.27 10.73
CA SER A 122 -15.95 -14.59 11.34
C SER A 122 -14.73 -15.48 11.07
N SER A 123 -14.23 -16.15 12.09
CA SER A 123 -13.17 -17.16 11.95
C SER A 123 -13.65 -18.45 11.29
N GLU A 124 -14.96 -18.70 11.17
CA GLU A 124 -15.54 -19.95 10.66
C GLU A 124 -15.58 -20.04 9.12
N TYR A 125 -15.47 -18.91 8.42
CA TYR A 125 -15.57 -18.87 6.95
C TYR A 125 -14.21 -18.70 6.28
N GLN A 126 -14.04 -19.14 5.05
CA GLN A 126 -12.80 -18.95 4.29
C GLN A 126 -12.51 -17.46 4.10
N LYS A 127 -11.22 -17.08 4.16
CA LYS A 127 -10.76 -15.72 3.87
C LYS A 127 -9.99 -15.79 2.56
N LEU A 128 -10.36 -14.91 1.64
CA LEU A 128 -9.72 -14.79 0.35
C LEU A 128 -9.09 -13.41 0.22
N GLU A 129 -7.84 -13.39 -0.20
CA GLU A 129 -7.04 -12.22 -0.50
C GLU A 129 -6.93 -12.11 -2.01
N ASP A 130 -7.57 -11.08 -2.54
CA ASP A 130 -7.68 -10.79 -3.97
C ASP A 130 -6.47 -9.99 -4.49
N ARG A 131 -5.29 -10.31 -3.95
CA ARG A 131 -4.06 -9.55 -4.20
C ARG A 131 -2.80 -10.37 -3.91
N ILE A 132 -1.83 -10.28 -4.81
CA ILE A 132 -0.54 -10.98 -4.73
C ILE A 132 0.63 -10.02 -4.93
N GLY A 133 1.80 -10.40 -4.42
CA GLY A 133 3.07 -9.73 -4.75
C GLY A 133 3.61 -10.25 -6.08
N ILE A 134 4.20 -9.39 -6.89
CA ILE A 134 4.77 -9.76 -8.18
C ILE A 134 6.17 -9.18 -8.36
N SER A 135 6.99 -9.87 -9.13
CA SER A 135 8.27 -9.40 -9.62
C SER A 135 8.18 -9.28 -11.14
N PHE A 136 8.81 -8.24 -11.69
CA PHE A 136 8.83 -8.02 -13.14
C PHE A 136 10.14 -8.52 -13.73
N ASP A 137 10.05 -9.17 -14.88
CA ASP A 137 11.19 -9.33 -15.78
C ASP A 137 10.93 -8.54 -17.09
N ALA A 138 11.70 -8.82 -18.14
CA ALA A 138 11.58 -8.08 -19.40
C ALA A 138 10.28 -8.40 -20.18
N GLU A 139 9.67 -9.56 -19.95
CA GLU A 139 8.55 -10.10 -20.73
C GLU A 139 7.30 -10.38 -19.89
N PHE A 140 7.47 -10.65 -18.59
CA PHE A 140 6.44 -11.16 -17.69
C PHE A 140 6.41 -10.42 -16.34
N ALA A 141 5.27 -10.52 -15.68
CA ALA A 141 5.08 -10.13 -14.30
C ALA A 141 4.50 -11.33 -13.53
N ASP A 142 5.36 -12.01 -12.79
CA ASP A 142 5.06 -13.29 -12.15
C ASP A 142 4.82 -13.15 -10.65
N GLU A 143 4.01 -14.06 -10.12
CA GLU A 143 3.72 -14.11 -8.70
C GLU A 143 4.97 -14.43 -7.88
N GLN A 144 5.30 -13.54 -6.95
CA GLN A 144 6.28 -13.78 -5.90
C GLN A 144 5.55 -14.23 -4.64
N VAL A 145 5.35 -15.55 -4.51
CA VAL A 145 4.73 -16.13 -3.31
C VAL A 145 5.61 -15.82 -2.10
N LEU A 146 5.05 -15.23 -1.03
CA LEU A 146 5.76 -14.96 0.23
C LEU A 146 5.54 -16.11 1.22
N PHE A 147 4.36 -16.11 1.86
CA PHE A 147 3.98 -17.05 2.92
C PHE A 147 2.80 -17.96 2.55
N ASP A 148 2.19 -17.78 1.37
CA ASP A 148 1.09 -18.65 0.95
C ASP A 148 1.59 -20.09 0.75
N VAL A 149 0.68 -21.04 0.95
CA VAL A 149 0.95 -22.48 0.86
C VAL A 149 -0.10 -23.15 0.00
N GLN A 150 0.22 -24.33 -0.52
CA GLN A 150 -0.75 -25.17 -1.22
C GLN A 150 -1.91 -25.54 -0.28
N SER A 151 -3.14 -25.34 -0.73
CA SER A 151 -4.32 -25.79 0.00
C SER A 151 -4.46 -27.32 -0.04
N PRO A 152 -4.84 -27.97 1.07
CA PRO A 152 -5.23 -29.38 1.04
C PRO A 152 -6.65 -29.59 0.48
N ASP A 153 -7.46 -28.54 0.40
CA ASP A 153 -8.89 -28.61 0.05
C ASP A 153 -9.15 -28.41 -1.46
N TYR A 154 -8.19 -27.82 -2.19
CA TYR A 154 -8.31 -27.53 -3.63
C TYR A 154 -6.94 -27.36 -4.29
N ASP A 155 -6.88 -27.47 -5.62
CA ASP A 155 -5.64 -27.39 -6.41
C ASP A 155 -5.20 -25.93 -6.66
N SER A 156 -4.88 -25.21 -5.58
CA SER A 156 -4.30 -23.86 -5.63
C SER A 156 -3.66 -23.49 -4.30
N LEU A 157 -2.99 -22.34 -4.25
CA LEU A 157 -2.56 -21.71 -3.00
C LEU A 157 -3.79 -21.37 -2.15
N THR A 158 -3.64 -21.25 -0.83
CA THR A 158 -4.78 -20.91 0.04
C THR A 158 -5.45 -19.60 -0.34
N ARG A 159 -4.71 -18.67 -0.98
CA ARG A 159 -5.18 -17.31 -1.31
C ARG A 159 -5.71 -16.60 -0.08
N SER A 160 -5.13 -16.85 1.09
CA SER A 160 -5.58 -16.31 2.37
C SER A 160 -4.53 -15.44 3.08
N VAL A 161 -3.39 -15.23 2.41
CA VAL A 161 -2.28 -14.43 2.92
C VAL A 161 -2.31 -13.02 2.37
N ARG A 162 -2.03 -12.06 3.24
CA ARG A 162 -1.69 -10.71 2.80
C ARG A 162 -0.25 -10.72 2.34
N ASN A 163 0.04 -10.28 1.12
CA ASN A 163 1.40 -10.23 0.59
C ASN A 163 1.76 -8.83 0.11
N TYR A 164 2.82 -8.23 0.63
CA TYR A 164 3.25 -6.89 0.24
C TYR A 164 4.75 -6.87 0.02
N LEU A 165 5.17 -6.63 -1.22
CA LEU A 165 6.56 -6.26 -1.52
C LEU A 165 6.67 -4.74 -1.36
N THR A 166 7.67 -4.28 -0.63
CA THR A 166 7.79 -2.87 -0.24
C THR A 166 9.02 -2.23 -0.86
N ALA A 167 10.20 -2.82 -0.78
CA ALA A 167 11.38 -2.17 -1.36
C ALA A 167 12.30 -3.16 -2.04
N ILE A 168 13.11 -2.65 -2.97
CA ILE A 168 14.15 -3.40 -3.65
C ILE A 168 15.47 -2.62 -3.62
N SER A 169 16.53 -3.25 -3.14
CA SER A 169 17.88 -2.67 -3.16
C SER A 169 18.47 -2.68 -4.57
N ASP A 170 19.53 -1.91 -4.82
CA ASP A 170 20.16 -1.81 -6.14
C ASP A 170 20.69 -3.16 -6.67
N ASP A 171 21.21 -4.01 -5.79
CA ASP A 171 21.63 -5.37 -6.14
C ASP A 171 20.46 -6.38 -6.27
N GLY A 172 19.24 -5.94 -5.96
CA GLY A 172 17.99 -6.68 -6.19
C GLY A 172 17.56 -7.58 -5.04
N VAL A 173 17.92 -7.22 -3.81
CA VAL A 173 17.36 -7.82 -2.59
C VAL A 173 16.01 -7.16 -2.37
N ILE A 174 14.97 -7.97 -2.24
CA ILE A 174 13.60 -7.49 -2.06
C ILE A 174 13.23 -7.60 -0.59
N VAL A 175 12.51 -6.61 -0.07
CA VAL A 175 11.87 -6.71 1.25
C VAL A 175 10.38 -6.49 1.14
N GLY A 176 9.68 -7.01 2.13
CA GLY A 176 8.25 -6.90 2.21
C GLY A 176 7.71 -7.44 3.53
N TRP A 177 6.42 -7.72 3.54
CA TRP A 177 5.76 -8.36 4.65
C TRP A 177 4.51 -9.13 4.22
N GLY A 178 4.09 -10.07 5.05
CA GLY A 178 2.83 -10.76 4.84
C GLY A 178 2.27 -11.43 6.09
N SER A 179 1.11 -12.05 5.97
CA SER A 179 0.51 -12.86 7.05
C SER A 179 0.81 -14.34 6.87
N ALA A 180 0.69 -15.11 7.96
CA ALA A 180 0.57 -16.56 7.84
C ALA A 180 -0.72 -16.91 7.06
N PRO A 181 -0.74 -18.05 6.36
CA PRO A 181 -1.95 -18.56 5.73
C PRO A 181 -2.99 -18.92 6.80
N LEU A 182 -4.27 -18.74 6.46
CA LEU A 182 -5.38 -19.22 7.25
C LEU A 182 -5.67 -20.67 6.85
N LEU A 183 -5.43 -21.59 7.78
CA LEU A 183 -5.64 -23.02 7.59
C LEU A 183 -6.89 -23.49 8.31
N LYS A 184 -7.60 -24.42 7.69
CA LYS A 184 -8.78 -25.06 8.24
C LYS A 184 -8.40 -25.93 9.44
N THR A 185 -9.15 -25.81 10.52
CA THR A 185 -9.03 -26.64 11.73
C THR A 185 -10.42 -26.98 12.27
N GLN A 186 -10.54 -28.15 12.88
CA GLN A 186 -11.75 -28.55 13.60
C GLN A 186 -11.58 -28.26 15.09
N PHE A 187 -12.63 -27.75 15.72
CA PHE A 187 -12.62 -27.41 17.13
C PHE A 187 -13.98 -27.76 17.74
N THR A 188 -13.96 -28.46 18.88
CA THR A 188 -15.18 -28.72 19.66
C THR A 188 -15.29 -27.67 20.77
N PRO A 189 -16.31 -26.80 20.73
CA PRO A 189 -16.58 -25.90 21.85
C PRO A 189 -16.82 -26.68 23.15
N LYS A 190 -16.44 -26.06 24.26
CA LYS A 190 -16.65 -26.59 25.59
C LYS A 190 -18.14 -26.80 25.82
N ASP A 191 -18.46 -27.96 26.40
CA ASP A 191 -19.83 -28.41 26.67
C ASP A 191 -20.67 -28.70 25.41
N GLU A 192 -20.05 -28.71 24.23
CA GLU A 192 -20.64 -29.16 22.96
C GLU A 192 -20.05 -30.50 22.52
N THR A 193 -20.72 -31.16 21.57
CA THR A 193 -20.30 -32.48 21.03
C THR A 193 -20.01 -32.46 19.55
N GLU A 194 -20.39 -31.38 18.86
CA GLU A 194 -20.17 -31.20 17.43
C GLU A 194 -18.88 -30.41 17.20
N GLU A 195 -18.15 -30.74 16.14
CA GLU A 195 -16.95 -30.00 15.73
C GLU A 195 -17.36 -28.87 14.79
N ASP A 196 -16.86 -27.68 15.08
CA ASP A 196 -16.97 -26.52 14.22
C ASP A 196 -15.68 -26.32 13.42
N THR A 197 -15.84 -25.85 12.19
CA THR A 197 -14.71 -25.50 11.32
C THR A 197 -14.28 -24.06 11.57
N PHE A 198 -12.98 -23.87 11.83
CA PHE A 198 -12.34 -22.57 11.95
C PHE A 198 -11.18 -22.42 10.97
N PHE A 199 -10.92 -21.18 10.55
CA PHE A 199 -9.76 -20.78 9.78
C PHE A 199 -8.84 -19.97 10.69
N VAL A 200 -7.66 -20.51 10.98
CA VAL A 200 -6.70 -19.97 11.96
C VAL A 200 -5.34 -19.71 11.32
N ARG A 201 -4.60 -18.75 11.85
CA ARG A 201 -3.25 -18.38 11.37
C ARG A 201 -2.32 -18.15 12.55
N ASP A 202 -1.03 -18.33 12.33
CA ASP A 202 -0.01 -18.20 13.38
C ASP A 202 0.37 -16.74 13.68
N TRP A 203 0.35 -15.85 12.69
CA TRP A 203 0.63 -14.42 12.87
C TRP A 203 -0.12 -13.52 11.88
N GLY A 204 -0.37 -12.29 12.31
CA GLY A 204 -1.01 -11.28 11.50
C GLY A 204 -0.10 -10.63 10.46
N THR A 205 1.14 -10.31 10.82
CA THR A 205 2.11 -9.64 9.94
C THR A 205 3.53 -10.05 10.28
N ARG A 206 4.34 -10.31 9.24
CA ARG A 206 5.73 -10.71 9.36
C ARG A 206 6.55 -10.10 8.25
N GLY A 207 7.64 -9.43 8.61
CA GLY A 207 8.64 -8.91 7.66
C GLY A 207 9.41 -10.06 6.99
N ILE A 208 9.86 -9.83 5.77
CA ILE A 208 10.60 -10.82 4.98
C ILE A 208 11.62 -10.13 4.08
N VAL A 209 12.77 -10.75 3.93
CA VAL A 209 13.79 -10.45 2.92
C VAL A 209 13.80 -11.58 1.90
N ILE A 210 13.88 -11.25 0.62
CA ILE A 210 14.06 -12.19 -0.48
C ILE A 210 15.39 -11.86 -1.14
N THR A 211 16.31 -12.81 -1.09
CA THR A 211 17.65 -12.65 -1.68
C THR A 211 17.55 -12.63 -3.21
N PRO A 212 18.61 -12.22 -3.92
CA PRO A 212 18.62 -12.27 -5.39
C PRO A 212 18.51 -13.69 -5.96
N SER A 213 18.80 -14.73 -5.16
CA SER A 213 18.60 -16.14 -5.52
C SER A 213 17.19 -16.65 -5.23
N GLY A 214 16.31 -15.83 -4.64
CA GLY A 214 14.95 -16.19 -4.26
C GLY A 214 14.81 -16.85 -2.88
N GLU A 215 15.89 -16.92 -2.10
CA GLU A 215 15.83 -17.41 -0.72
C GLU A 215 15.06 -16.41 0.16
N LYS A 216 14.25 -16.93 1.09
CA LYS A 216 13.38 -16.14 1.96
C LYS A 216 13.91 -16.15 3.38
N VAL A 217 14.20 -14.97 3.93
CA VAL A 217 14.62 -14.78 5.32
C VAL A 217 13.51 -14.04 6.07
N THR A 218 12.95 -14.69 7.08
CA THR A 218 11.87 -14.11 7.90
C THR A 218 12.46 -13.16 8.94
N LEU A 219 11.83 -11.99 9.12
CA LEU A 219 12.25 -10.97 10.07
C LEU A 219 11.42 -11.05 11.35
N GLU A 220 11.95 -11.77 12.35
CA GLU A 220 11.30 -11.93 13.65
C GLU A 220 11.26 -10.60 14.44
N PRO A 221 10.14 -10.25 15.09
CA PRO A 221 10.11 -9.20 16.10
C PRO A 221 10.76 -9.69 17.40
N SER A 222 11.14 -8.76 18.29
CA SER A 222 11.66 -9.12 19.61
C SER A 222 10.60 -9.70 20.54
N PHE A 223 9.32 -9.34 20.34
CA PHE A 223 8.18 -9.89 21.06
C PHE A 223 7.30 -10.73 20.14
N THR A 224 7.19 -12.03 20.42
CA THR A 224 6.53 -13.03 19.57
C THR A 224 5.30 -13.70 20.20
N GLU A 225 4.91 -13.29 21.42
CA GLU A 225 3.69 -13.81 22.05
C GLU A 225 2.47 -13.53 21.18
N HIS A 226 1.54 -14.49 21.13
CA HIS A 226 0.37 -14.48 20.23
C HIS A 226 0.71 -14.31 18.74
N GLY A 227 1.95 -14.62 18.36
CA GLY A 227 2.43 -14.53 16.98
C GLY A 227 3.22 -13.26 16.69
N GLY A 228 3.15 -12.22 17.54
CA GLY A 228 3.84 -10.95 17.32
C GLY A 228 3.50 -10.26 15.98
N ALA A 229 4.16 -9.14 15.72
CA ALA A 229 3.99 -8.39 14.47
C ALA A 229 5.32 -7.79 14.03
N SER A 230 5.69 -7.99 12.77
CA SER A 230 6.74 -7.20 12.12
C SER A 230 6.38 -6.89 10.67
N ILE A 231 6.89 -5.78 10.15
CA ILE A 231 6.91 -5.49 8.72
C ILE A 231 8.26 -4.90 8.33
N ALA A 232 8.70 -5.16 7.10
CA ALA A 232 9.73 -4.36 6.46
C ALA A 232 9.06 -3.33 5.54
N THR A 233 9.62 -2.13 5.50
CA THR A 233 9.18 -1.04 4.62
C THR A 233 10.27 -0.67 3.64
N ASP A 234 11.54 -0.68 4.04
CA ASP A 234 12.66 -0.30 3.17
C ASP A 234 13.94 -1.09 3.48
N ILE A 235 14.85 -1.13 2.52
CA ILE A 235 16.15 -1.80 2.61
C ILE A 235 17.23 -0.94 1.95
N LYS A 236 18.40 -0.83 2.60
CA LYS A 236 19.62 -0.33 1.99
C LYS A 236 20.80 -1.25 2.25
N ARG A 237 21.63 -1.39 1.22
CA ARG A 237 22.97 -1.97 1.37
C ARG A 237 23.93 -0.87 1.83
N MET A 238 24.56 -1.12 2.96
CA MET A 238 25.51 -0.21 3.59
C MET A 238 26.89 -0.34 2.96
N ALA A 239 27.76 0.64 3.21
CA ALA A 239 29.11 0.68 2.64
C ALA A 239 30.00 -0.49 3.09
N ASP A 240 29.71 -1.11 4.24
CA ASP A 240 30.42 -2.27 4.77
C ASP A 240 29.91 -3.61 4.22
N GLY A 241 28.91 -3.58 3.32
CA GLY A 241 28.28 -4.75 2.73
C GLY A 241 27.00 -5.21 3.43
N SER A 242 26.81 -4.83 4.70
CA SER A 242 25.61 -5.19 5.45
C SER A 242 24.33 -4.61 4.85
N TYR A 243 23.19 -5.24 5.13
CA TYR A 243 21.88 -4.70 4.78
C TYR A 243 21.19 -4.17 6.02
N HIS A 244 20.70 -2.94 5.93
CA HIS A 244 19.79 -2.36 6.91
C HIS A 244 18.37 -2.44 6.38
N VAL A 245 17.54 -3.24 7.04
CA VAL A 245 16.10 -3.36 6.75
C VAL A 245 15.34 -2.66 7.86
N VAL A 246 14.46 -1.73 7.49
CA VAL A 246 13.71 -0.93 8.45
C VAL A 246 12.21 -1.17 8.32
N GLY A 247 11.48 -0.92 9.40
CA GLY A 247 10.02 -0.97 9.42
C GLY A 247 9.46 -0.81 10.83
N TYR A 248 8.61 -1.73 11.26
CA TYR A 248 8.24 -1.82 12.67
C TYR A 248 8.21 -3.27 13.17
N ALA A 249 8.36 -3.44 14.47
CA ALA A 249 8.21 -4.71 15.18
C ALA A 249 7.42 -4.54 16.49
N SER A 250 6.77 -5.61 16.93
CA SER A 250 6.18 -5.70 18.27
C SER A 250 7.27 -5.84 19.32
N VAL A 251 7.11 -5.07 20.40
CA VAL A 251 7.98 -5.12 21.58
C VAL A 251 7.24 -5.51 22.86
N GLY A 252 5.92 -5.72 22.76
CA GLY A 252 5.07 -6.11 23.88
C GLY A 252 3.59 -5.96 23.57
N ILE A 253 2.77 -6.10 24.61
CA ILE A 253 1.34 -5.79 24.63
C ILE A 253 1.09 -4.89 25.84
N ILE A 254 0.27 -3.85 25.67
CA ILE A 254 -0.09 -2.99 26.81
C ILE A 254 -1.03 -3.73 27.76
N GLN A 255 -0.88 -3.50 29.08
CA GLN A 255 -1.60 -4.27 30.12
C GLN A 255 -3.11 -4.37 29.84
N ARG A 256 -3.76 -3.23 29.52
CA ARG A 256 -5.20 -3.21 29.22
C ARG A 256 -5.61 -4.18 28.12
N ARG A 257 -4.77 -4.33 27.07
CA ARG A 257 -5.03 -5.26 25.95
C ARG A 257 -4.73 -6.70 26.33
N GLN A 258 -3.77 -6.94 27.21
CA GLN A 258 -3.51 -8.27 27.75
C GLN A 258 -4.68 -8.73 28.64
N ASP A 259 -5.18 -7.86 29.53
CA ASP A 259 -6.33 -8.16 30.38
C ASP A 259 -7.58 -8.49 29.52
N ASP A 260 -7.83 -7.66 28.50
CA ASP A 260 -8.88 -7.85 27.50
C ASP A 260 -8.76 -9.21 26.78
N PHE A 261 -7.53 -9.64 26.45
CA PHE A 261 -7.25 -10.94 25.85
C PHE A 261 -7.50 -12.08 26.85
N ASP A 262 -6.96 -12.01 28.05
CA ASP A 262 -7.09 -13.05 29.08
C ASP A 262 -8.56 -13.30 29.47
N ASP A 263 -9.38 -12.24 29.49
CA ASP A 263 -10.81 -12.33 29.79
C ASP A 263 -11.62 -13.01 28.68
N ARG A 264 -11.27 -12.78 27.41
CA ARG A 264 -12.04 -13.22 26.23
C ARG A 264 -11.52 -14.52 25.61
N CYS A 265 -10.21 -14.72 25.59
CA CYS A 265 -9.53 -15.78 24.83
C CYS A 265 -9.18 -16.97 25.71
N LYS A 266 -10.20 -17.67 26.22
CA LYS A 266 -10.05 -18.83 27.11
C LYS A 266 -9.91 -20.17 26.40
N GLY A 267 -10.12 -20.20 25.08
CA GLY A 267 -10.10 -21.43 24.29
C GLY A 267 -11.30 -22.35 24.59
N GLU A 268 -12.40 -21.79 25.09
CA GLU A 268 -13.61 -22.56 25.42
C GLU A 268 -14.60 -22.58 24.25
N THR A 269 -14.80 -21.48 23.53
CA THR A 269 -15.79 -21.37 22.43
C THR A 269 -15.17 -21.29 21.04
N THR A 270 -13.87 -21.04 20.94
CA THR A 270 -13.14 -20.91 19.67
C THR A 270 -11.66 -21.19 19.90
N PRO A 271 -10.90 -21.65 18.89
CA PRO A 271 -9.44 -21.78 19.00
C PRO A 271 -8.77 -20.48 19.47
N ILE A 272 -7.71 -20.59 20.28
CA ILE A 272 -6.97 -19.43 20.77
C ILE A 272 -6.48 -18.56 19.60
N GLN A 273 -5.97 -19.16 18.52
CA GLN A 273 -5.53 -18.40 17.34
C GLN A 273 -6.66 -17.61 16.66
N ALA A 274 -7.89 -18.16 16.61
CA ALA A 274 -9.05 -17.44 16.10
C ALA A 274 -9.40 -16.24 17.01
N CYS A 275 -9.26 -16.40 18.32
CA CYS A 275 -9.48 -15.32 19.27
C CYS A 275 -8.40 -14.22 19.16
N VAL A 276 -7.11 -14.60 19.05
CA VAL A 276 -6.00 -13.65 18.80
C VAL A 276 -6.30 -12.83 17.54
N TRP A 277 -6.70 -13.48 16.44
CA TRP A 277 -7.06 -12.80 15.20
C TRP A 277 -8.20 -11.80 15.39
N ALA A 278 -9.20 -12.14 16.19
CA ALA A 278 -10.30 -11.23 16.51
C ALA A 278 -9.82 -10.04 17.38
N GLU A 279 -8.92 -10.26 18.34
CA GLU A 279 -8.32 -9.20 19.17
C GLU A 279 -7.44 -8.24 18.35
N GLU A 280 -6.65 -8.75 17.40
CA GLU A 280 -5.90 -7.94 16.44
C GLU A 280 -6.78 -6.96 15.67
N ARG A 281 -8.04 -7.32 15.42
CA ARG A 281 -9.02 -6.48 14.72
C ARG A 281 -9.71 -5.48 15.66
N ARG A 282 -10.02 -5.91 16.89
CA ARG A 282 -10.76 -5.10 17.89
C ARG A 282 -9.91 -4.02 18.52
N ALA A 283 -8.65 -4.31 18.82
CA ALA A 283 -7.77 -3.37 19.50
C ALA A 283 -7.45 -2.19 18.58
N THR A 284 -7.76 -0.95 19.00
CA THR A 284 -7.50 0.26 18.22
C THR A 284 -6.52 1.20 18.91
N ASN A 285 -5.82 1.99 18.10
CA ASN A 285 -4.99 3.12 18.50
C ASN A 285 -5.80 4.41 18.54
N PHE A 286 -5.22 5.49 19.09
CA PHE A 286 -5.86 6.81 19.15
C PHE A 286 -6.37 7.36 17.81
N ASN A 287 -5.67 7.05 16.73
CA ASN A 287 -6.05 7.46 15.38
C ASN A 287 -7.08 6.52 14.73
N GLY A 288 -7.66 5.59 15.50
CA GLY A 288 -8.62 4.59 15.03
C GLY A 288 -8.01 3.36 14.36
N SER A 289 -6.68 3.32 14.16
CA SER A 289 -6.05 2.17 13.49
C SER A 289 -5.98 0.93 14.37
N SER A 290 -6.35 -0.24 13.86
CA SER A 290 -6.24 -1.48 14.61
C SER A 290 -4.77 -1.84 14.91
N SER A 291 -4.49 -2.22 16.15
CA SER A 291 -3.18 -2.60 16.66
C SER A 291 -3.38 -3.25 18.02
N PHE A 292 -3.05 -4.53 18.15
CA PHE A 292 -3.04 -5.25 19.43
C PHE A 292 -1.70 -5.08 20.15
N TYR A 293 -0.61 -5.22 19.40
CA TYR A 293 0.76 -5.07 19.91
C TYR A 293 1.18 -3.61 20.15
N ASP A 294 2.15 -3.44 21.05
CA ASP A 294 2.98 -2.24 21.19
C ASP A 294 4.05 -2.27 20.08
N LEU A 295 3.99 -1.33 19.14
CA LEU A 295 4.83 -1.34 17.93
C LEU A 295 5.92 -0.29 18.01
N ARG A 296 7.13 -0.64 17.55
CA ARG A 296 8.29 0.26 17.49
C ARG A 296 8.91 0.27 16.11
N ALA A 297 9.41 1.43 15.71
CA ALA A 297 10.34 1.55 14.60
C ALA A 297 11.53 0.65 14.88
N TYR A 298 11.85 -0.21 13.92
CA TYR A 298 12.74 -1.32 14.13
C TYR A 298 13.69 -1.46 12.95
N GLN A 299 14.92 -1.88 13.22
CA GLN A 299 15.94 -2.19 12.23
C GLN A 299 16.44 -3.61 12.41
N TRP A 300 16.47 -4.37 11.32
CA TRP A 300 17.20 -5.62 11.21
C TRP A 300 18.48 -5.38 10.40
N THR A 301 19.61 -5.85 10.91
CA THR A 301 20.88 -5.83 10.22
C THR A 301 21.18 -7.24 9.73
N LEU A 302 21.40 -7.40 8.43
CA LEU A 302 21.80 -8.65 7.82
C LEU A 302 23.23 -8.53 7.30
N ASP A 303 24.02 -9.59 7.39
CA ASP A 303 25.34 -9.64 6.74
C ASP A 303 25.22 -9.88 5.21
N ASP A 304 26.35 -9.89 4.51
CA ASP A 304 26.41 -10.17 3.06
C ASP A 304 25.90 -11.59 2.68
N ASN A 305 25.70 -12.49 3.65
CA ASN A 305 25.09 -13.81 3.44
C ASN A 305 23.60 -13.85 3.83
N PHE A 306 22.99 -12.69 4.07
CA PHE A 306 21.60 -12.55 4.49
C PHE A 306 21.28 -13.21 5.84
N ILE A 307 22.29 -13.38 6.70
CA ILE A 307 22.08 -13.81 8.08
C ILE A 307 21.76 -12.57 8.93
N VAL A 308 20.65 -12.62 9.68
CA VAL A 308 20.30 -11.56 10.64
C VAL A 308 21.34 -11.56 11.77
N THR A 309 22.11 -10.48 11.85
CA THR A 309 23.18 -10.26 12.85
C THR A 309 22.79 -9.26 13.92
N GLY A 310 21.78 -8.42 13.65
CA GLY A 310 21.24 -7.43 14.58
C GLY A 310 19.74 -7.21 14.37
N ALA A 311 19.05 -6.87 15.45
CA ALA A 311 17.61 -6.63 15.48
C ALA A 311 17.31 -5.71 16.68
N GLU A 312 16.97 -4.45 16.46
CA GLU A 312 16.80 -3.46 17.53
C GLU A 312 15.73 -2.40 17.27
N GLU A 313 15.17 -1.85 18.35
CA GLU A 313 14.36 -0.64 18.29
C GLU A 313 15.26 0.56 18.00
N ILE A 314 14.86 1.39 17.03
CA ILE A 314 15.63 2.57 16.60
C ILE A 314 15.03 3.90 17.10
N GLY A 315 13.97 3.83 17.90
CA GLY A 315 13.47 4.96 18.68
C GLY A 315 11.95 5.13 18.67
N VAL A 316 11.47 5.96 19.59
CA VAL A 316 10.07 6.34 19.75
C VAL A 316 9.98 7.79 20.25
N GLY A 317 8.97 8.53 19.80
CA GLY A 317 8.83 9.96 20.10
C GLY A 317 8.28 10.27 21.50
N ALA A 318 7.88 9.25 22.25
CA ALA A 318 7.40 9.38 23.61
C ALA A 318 7.69 8.10 24.41
N VAL A 319 8.03 8.27 25.69
CA VAL A 319 8.07 7.16 26.65
C VAL A 319 6.74 7.11 27.40
N ARG A 320 6.17 5.91 27.53
CA ARG A 320 4.95 5.65 28.30
C ARG A 320 5.21 5.83 29.79
N ARG A 321 4.37 6.59 30.47
CA ARG A 321 4.37 6.74 31.94
C ARG A 321 3.47 5.68 32.56
N ASP A 322 3.70 5.37 33.84
CA ASP A 322 2.98 4.29 34.55
C ASP A 322 1.46 4.49 34.62
N ASP A 323 0.99 5.74 34.55
CA ASP A 323 -0.43 6.12 34.57
C ASP A 323 -1.07 6.19 33.17
N GLU A 324 -0.30 5.90 32.10
CA GLU A 324 -0.76 5.98 30.73
C GLU A 324 -1.06 4.59 30.14
N GLU A 325 -2.35 4.30 29.94
CA GLU A 325 -2.80 3.05 29.29
C GLU A 325 -2.78 3.11 27.75
N SER A 326 -2.23 4.21 27.21
CA SER A 326 -2.33 4.52 25.79
C SER A 326 -1.25 3.84 24.96
N ASN A 327 -1.60 3.46 23.73
CA ASN A 327 -0.59 2.94 22.81
C ASN A 327 0.31 4.08 22.32
N ILE A 328 1.62 3.87 22.40
CA ILE A 328 2.64 4.75 21.86
C ILE A 328 3.36 3.91 20.83
N TYR A 329 3.52 4.43 19.62
CA TYR A 329 4.16 3.65 18.57
C TYR A 329 5.01 4.52 17.65
N SER A 330 5.95 3.88 16.99
CA SER A 330 6.80 4.46 15.96
C SER A 330 6.86 3.52 14.76
N VAL A 331 7.07 4.07 13.58
CA VAL A 331 7.20 3.33 12.32
C VAL A 331 8.32 3.98 11.51
N ALA A 332 9.31 3.19 11.12
CA ALA A 332 10.25 3.57 10.08
C ALA A 332 9.63 3.31 8.70
N MET A 333 9.88 4.20 7.75
CA MET A 333 9.32 4.17 6.40
C MET A 333 10.40 3.98 5.34
N ALA A 334 11.52 4.69 5.47
CA ALA A 334 12.63 4.66 4.52
C ALA A 334 13.96 4.91 5.22
N THR A 335 15.06 4.47 4.63
CA THR A 335 16.42 4.70 5.11
C THR A 335 17.36 5.02 3.95
N ASN A 336 18.39 5.85 4.19
CA ASN A 336 19.39 6.18 3.18
C ASN A 336 20.73 5.45 3.43
N ASN A 337 21.68 5.58 2.49
CA ASN A 337 22.99 4.92 2.59
C ASN A 337 23.90 5.50 3.68
N VAL A 338 23.50 6.63 4.30
CA VAL A 338 24.23 7.28 5.40
C VAL A 338 23.72 6.80 6.77
N GLY A 339 22.69 5.94 6.80
CA GLY A 339 22.10 5.40 8.03
C GLY A 339 21.08 6.33 8.69
N ILE A 340 20.57 7.33 7.96
CA ILE A 340 19.42 8.12 8.42
C ILE A 340 18.16 7.38 8.01
N THR A 341 17.35 7.01 9.00
CA THR A 341 16.03 6.42 8.81
C THR A 341 14.95 7.45 9.09
N VAL A 342 13.88 7.47 8.31
CA VAL A 342 12.76 8.41 8.48
C VAL A 342 11.44 7.70 8.67
N GLY A 343 10.48 8.40 9.28
CA GLY A 343 9.14 7.87 9.44
C GLY A 343 8.27 8.75 10.33
N TYR A 344 7.61 8.14 11.31
CA TYR A 344 6.70 8.86 12.19
C TYR A 344 6.54 8.16 13.54
N SER A 345 6.14 8.94 14.54
CA SER A 345 5.86 8.42 15.87
C SER A 345 4.76 9.22 16.56
N ILE A 346 4.14 8.61 17.58
CA ILE A 346 3.46 9.35 18.63
C ILE A 346 4.53 10.10 19.44
N ALA A 347 4.43 11.43 19.49
CA ALA A 347 5.36 12.28 20.22
C ALA A 347 4.72 12.91 21.46
N ARG A 348 5.55 13.30 22.42
CA ARG A 348 5.12 14.05 23.60
C ARG A 348 5.43 15.54 23.43
N TYR A 349 4.43 16.37 23.68
CA TYR A 349 4.60 17.82 23.79
C TYR A 349 4.29 18.25 25.22
N ASP A 350 5.29 18.86 25.86
CA ASP A 350 5.26 19.19 27.28
C ASP A 350 4.87 17.95 28.10
N ASP A 351 3.72 17.98 28.78
CA ASP A 351 3.23 16.87 29.61
C ASP A 351 2.20 15.98 28.93
N LYS A 352 1.87 16.21 27.65
CA LYS A 352 0.80 15.49 26.95
C LYS A 352 1.33 14.68 25.77
N ILE A 353 0.86 13.45 25.66
CA ILE A 353 1.01 12.66 24.44
C ILE A 353 0.16 13.30 23.34
N ASN A 354 0.75 13.50 22.16
CA ASN A 354 0.00 13.87 20.98
C ASN A 354 -0.89 12.70 20.56
N SER A 355 -2.19 12.93 20.39
CA SER A 355 -3.12 11.90 19.93
C SER A 355 -2.90 11.51 18.46
N LEU A 356 -2.08 12.27 17.73
CA LEU A 356 -1.74 12.05 16.35
C LEU A 356 -0.23 11.89 16.17
N VAL A 357 0.15 11.15 15.13
CA VAL A 357 1.56 10.95 14.78
C VAL A 357 2.16 12.19 14.13
N VAL A 358 3.45 12.34 14.35
CA VAL A 358 4.27 13.43 13.82
C VAL A 358 5.38 12.86 12.92
N PRO A 359 5.76 13.57 11.85
CA PRO A 359 6.88 13.18 11.00
C PRO A 359 8.21 13.36 11.75
N GLY A 360 9.21 12.56 11.39
CA GLY A 360 10.53 12.70 11.98
C GLY A 360 11.55 11.74 11.38
N TYR A 361 12.73 11.74 12.00
CA TYR A 361 13.82 10.81 11.66
C TYR A 361 14.33 10.09 12.91
N PHE A 362 14.90 8.92 12.68
CA PHE A 362 15.54 8.06 13.66
C PHE A 362 17.05 8.12 13.46
N GLN A 363 17.78 8.46 14.52
CA GLN A 363 19.23 8.51 14.54
C GLN A 363 19.71 8.22 15.95
N ASP A 364 20.78 7.43 16.09
CA ASP A 364 21.38 7.07 17.38
C ASP A 364 20.38 6.48 18.40
N GLY A 365 19.42 5.68 17.92
CA GLY A 365 18.37 5.06 18.74
C GLY A 365 17.29 6.02 19.24
N GLN A 366 17.21 7.24 18.70
CA GLN A 366 16.26 8.27 19.11
C GLN A 366 15.41 8.77 17.94
N PHE A 367 14.16 9.13 18.23
CA PHE A 367 13.28 9.79 17.27
C PHE A 367 13.33 11.31 17.45
N THR A 368 13.63 12.02 16.37
CA THR A 368 13.55 13.49 16.32
C THR A 368 12.31 13.92 15.55
N ASP A 369 11.39 14.61 16.24
CA ASP A 369 10.24 15.27 15.63
C ASP A 369 10.68 16.52 14.85
N ILE A 370 10.28 16.59 13.57
CA ILE A 370 10.59 17.73 12.68
C ILE A 370 9.40 18.69 12.51
N SER A 371 8.30 18.47 13.24
CA SER A 371 7.13 19.32 13.18
C SER A 371 7.41 20.70 13.77
N GLU A 372 7.04 21.74 13.05
CA GLU A 372 6.94 23.07 13.64
C GLU A 372 5.79 23.09 14.65
N LYS A 373 6.04 23.61 15.85
CA LYS A 373 5.05 23.68 16.94
C LYS A 373 3.88 24.67 16.68
N ASP A 374 3.72 25.16 15.47
CA ASP A 374 2.71 26.16 15.11
C ASP A 374 1.37 25.52 14.74
N GLU A 375 0.28 26.11 15.24
CA GLU A 375 -0.96 25.43 15.66
C GLU A 375 -1.77 24.68 14.60
N TRP A 376 -1.52 24.88 13.31
CA TRP A 376 -2.43 24.45 12.24
C TRP A 376 -2.28 23.00 11.80
N TYR A 377 -1.05 22.48 11.71
CA TYR A 377 -0.80 21.10 11.31
C TYR A 377 -0.85 20.19 12.53
N LYS A 378 -1.76 19.21 12.50
CA LYS A 378 -2.02 18.34 13.65
C LYS A 378 -1.35 16.98 13.52
N THR A 379 -0.84 16.63 12.35
CA THR A 379 -0.25 15.31 12.05
C THR A 379 0.61 15.37 10.80
N GLY A 380 1.53 14.41 10.66
CA GLY A 380 2.26 14.20 9.40
C GLY A 380 3.08 12.93 9.44
N LYS A 381 3.69 12.59 8.30
CA LYS A 381 4.60 11.44 8.15
C LYS A 381 5.73 11.80 7.21
N ALA A 382 6.96 11.49 7.61
CA ALA A 382 8.07 11.39 6.66
C ALA A 382 7.95 10.06 5.91
N VAL A 383 8.16 10.10 4.60
CA VAL A 383 7.91 8.95 3.72
C VAL A 383 9.15 8.44 3.01
N ASP A 384 10.12 9.32 2.75
CA ASP A 384 11.36 8.99 2.06
C ASP A 384 12.48 10.00 2.39
N VAL A 385 13.73 9.62 2.14
CA VAL A 385 14.94 10.42 2.40
C VAL A 385 16.04 10.10 1.39
N ASN A 386 16.63 11.14 0.79
CA ASN A 386 17.76 10.97 -0.12
C ASN A 386 19.12 10.96 0.61
N ASN A 387 20.20 10.68 -0.13
CA ASN A 387 21.56 10.64 0.42
C ASN A 387 22.15 12.04 0.73
N SER A 388 21.44 13.11 0.37
CA SER A 388 21.76 14.48 0.82
C SER A 388 21.03 14.86 2.11
N ASN A 389 20.41 13.89 2.80
CA ASN A 389 19.65 14.09 4.03
C ASN A 389 18.49 15.08 3.87
N VAL A 390 17.87 15.09 2.70
CA VAL A 390 16.59 15.76 2.48
C VAL A 390 15.46 14.75 2.66
N ILE A 391 14.61 15.01 3.64
CA ILE A 391 13.46 14.21 4.00
C ILE A 391 12.25 14.76 3.25
N VAL A 392 11.43 13.89 2.67
CA VAL A 392 10.14 14.27 2.11
C VAL A 392 9.00 13.54 2.82
N GLY A 393 7.82 14.15 2.78
CA GLY A 393 6.67 13.62 3.50
C GLY A 393 5.42 14.43 3.26
N TYR A 394 4.40 14.21 4.08
CA TYR A 394 3.21 15.04 4.07
C TYR A 394 2.81 15.44 5.49
N ARG A 395 2.14 16.58 5.60
CA ARG A 395 1.52 17.08 6.83
C ARG A 395 0.07 17.44 6.57
N ALA A 396 -0.77 17.33 7.60
CA ALA A 396 -2.20 17.52 7.46
C ALA A 396 -2.76 18.46 8.54
N LYS A 397 -3.60 19.41 8.10
CA LYS A 397 -4.24 20.42 8.96
C LYS A 397 -5.68 20.05 9.27
N SER A 398 -6.16 20.34 10.48
CA SER A 398 -7.57 20.16 10.82
C SER A 398 -8.35 21.42 10.40
N SER A 399 -9.33 21.27 9.50
CA SER A 399 -10.33 22.29 9.21
C SER A 399 -11.64 21.92 9.91
N GLN A 400 -12.37 22.90 10.46
CA GLN A 400 -13.59 22.64 11.25
C GLN A 400 -14.59 21.77 10.44
N GLY A 401 -14.76 20.52 10.86
CA GLY A 401 -15.78 19.60 10.34
C GLY A 401 -15.43 18.79 9.07
N SER A 402 -14.21 18.86 8.53
CA SER A 402 -13.80 18.19 7.28
C SER A 402 -12.49 17.39 7.45
N PRO A 403 -12.25 16.29 6.67
CA PRO A 403 -11.01 15.53 6.74
C PRO A 403 -9.77 16.41 6.51
N PHE A 404 -8.65 15.99 7.11
CA PHE A 404 -7.40 16.75 7.11
C PHE A 404 -6.89 16.98 5.67
N ASP A 405 -6.80 18.25 5.24
CA ASP A 405 -6.15 18.59 3.97
C ASP A 405 -4.66 18.25 4.07
N THR A 406 -4.15 17.43 3.14
CA THR A 406 -2.76 16.97 3.11
C THR A 406 -1.93 17.80 2.14
N VAL A 407 -0.76 18.24 2.62
CA VAL A 407 0.23 18.98 1.82
C VAL A 407 1.57 18.29 1.96
N GLY A 408 2.23 18.03 0.84
CA GLY A 408 3.59 17.52 0.78
C GLY A 408 4.59 18.52 1.33
N PHE A 409 5.67 18.03 1.93
CA PHE A 409 6.78 18.85 2.41
C PHE A 409 8.13 18.24 2.03
N TYR A 410 9.16 19.07 2.05
CA TYR A 410 10.54 18.63 2.19
C TYR A 410 11.22 19.31 3.40
N TYR A 411 12.15 18.60 4.03
CA TYR A 411 12.94 19.05 5.18
C TYR A 411 14.41 18.75 4.93
N ASP A 412 15.23 19.79 4.87
CA ASP A 412 16.68 19.67 4.76
C ASP A 412 17.29 19.68 6.16
N MET A 413 17.93 18.57 6.56
CA MET A 413 18.54 18.42 7.89
C MET A 413 19.66 19.45 8.16
N THR A 414 20.26 20.03 7.13
CA THR A 414 21.28 21.09 7.25
C THR A 414 20.65 22.42 7.66
N THR A 415 19.55 22.80 6.99
CA THR A 415 18.86 24.08 7.27
C THR A 415 17.88 23.97 8.43
N GLN A 416 17.46 22.75 8.76
CA GLN A 416 16.47 22.41 9.78
C GLN A 416 15.13 23.11 9.57
N LYS A 417 14.72 23.25 8.30
CA LYS A 417 13.46 23.90 7.91
C LYS A 417 12.58 22.99 7.10
N ILE A 418 11.30 22.99 7.44
CA ILE A 418 10.26 22.37 6.63
C ILE A 418 9.77 23.37 5.59
N ASN A 419 9.61 22.91 4.36
CA ASN A 419 9.11 23.70 3.25
C ASN A 419 7.96 22.93 2.59
N ASP A 420 6.82 23.59 2.39
CA ASP A 420 5.69 22.98 1.68
C ASP A 420 6.01 22.86 0.19
N ILE A 421 5.63 21.72 -0.38
CA ILE A 421 5.66 21.49 -1.82
C ILE A 421 4.40 22.13 -2.43
N PRO A 422 4.51 22.89 -3.53
CA PRO A 422 3.37 23.43 -4.25
C PRO A 422 2.35 22.35 -4.65
N THR A 423 1.11 22.76 -4.91
CA THR A 423 0.02 21.88 -5.31
C THR A 423 -0.57 22.34 -6.65
N TYR A 424 -1.31 21.49 -7.38
CA TYR A 424 -1.92 21.87 -8.67
C TYR A 424 -2.82 23.10 -8.59
N PHE A 425 -3.52 23.28 -7.47
CA PHE A 425 -4.28 24.47 -7.14
C PHE A 425 -4.43 24.58 -5.62
N THR A 426 -4.70 25.78 -5.10
CA THR A 426 -4.94 25.98 -3.66
C THR A 426 -6.05 25.07 -3.13
N GLY A 427 -5.74 24.21 -2.16
CA GLY A 427 -6.69 23.25 -1.59
C GLY A 427 -6.75 21.89 -2.31
N SER A 428 -5.82 21.65 -3.24
CA SER A 428 -5.51 20.31 -3.75
C SER A 428 -4.74 19.52 -2.69
N GLU A 429 -5.14 18.27 -2.46
CA GLU A 429 -4.37 17.35 -1.62
C GLU A 429 -3.23 16.69 -2.42
N THR A 430 -2.08 16.50 -1.78
CA THR A 430 -0.94 15.78 -2.36
C THR A 430 -0.51 14.58 -1.53
N ALA A 431 -0.04 13.54 -2.22
CA ALA A 431 0.62 12.39 -1.62
C ALA A 431 2.02 12.25 -2.21
N ILE A 432 3.03 12.28 -1.34
CA ILE A 432 4.44 12.11 -1.71
C ILE A 432 4.81 10.64 -1.69
N ASN A 433 5.58 10.21 -2.69
CA ASN A 433 6.04 8.84 -2.77
C ASN A 433 7.55 8.65 -2.62
N ASP A 434 8.36 9.47 -3.27
CA ASP A 434 9.81 9.23 -3.40
C ASP A 434 10.59 10.51 -3.73
N ILE A 435 11.88 10.53 -3.38
CA ILE A 435 12.86 11.57 -3.71
C ILE A 435 14.19 10.94 -4.18
N ASN A 436 14.71 11.38 -5.33
CA ASN A 436 16.04 10.96 -5.79
C ASN A 436 17.18 11.84 -5.23
N ASN A 437 18.43 11.41 -5.44
CA ASN A 437 19.62 12.13 -4.96
C ASN A 437 19.90 13.41 -5.74
N THR A 438 19.27 13.59 -6.90
CA THR A 438 19.35 14.86 -7.63
C THR A 438 18.35 15.89 -7.11
N GLY A 439 17.42 15.52 -6.22
CA GLY A 439 16.45 16.43 -5.60
C GLY A 439 15.17 16.61 -6.39
N TYR A 440 14.75 15.61 -7.15
CA TYR A 440 13.39 15.53 -7.68
C TYR A 440 12.52 14.66 -6.78
N VAL A 441 11.29 15.12 -6.55
CA VAL A 441 10.26 14.49 -5.74
C VAL A 441 9.11 14.10 -6.65
N VAL A 442 8.57 12.90 -6.46
CA VAL A 442 7.41 12.40 -7.20
C VAL A 442 6.26 11.99 -6.28
N GLY A 443 5.05 12.02 -6.85
CA GLY A 443 3.84 11.66 -6.14
C GLY A 443 2.60 11.85 -6.99
N GLN A 444 1.47 12.14 -6.34
CA GLN A 444 0.20 12.45 -6.98
C GLN A 444 -0.52 13.60 -6.29
N GLY A 445 -1.30 14.37 -7.05
CA GLY A 445 -2.09 15.49 -6.53
C GLY A 445 -3.48 15.55 -7.15
N GLU A 446 -4.44 16.15 -6.44
CA GLU A 446 -5.78 16.37 -6.97
C GLU A 446 -5.77 17.44 -8.07
N VAL A 447 -6.36 17.13 -9.22
CA VAL A 447 -6.46 18.04 -10.38
C VAL A 447 -7.85 18.67 -10.53
N GLU A 448 -8.84 18.18 -9.80
CA GLU A 448 -10.22 18.66 -9.83
C GLU A 448 -10.59 19.44 -8.56
N LYS A 449 -11.18 20.63 -8.71
CA LYS A 449 -11.59 21.50 -7.57
C LYS A 449 -12.89 21.04 -6.90
N SER A 450 -13.71 20.27 -7.59
CA SER A 450 -15.06 19.90 -7.17
C SER A 450 -15.32 18.43 -7.44
N GLY A 451 -16.14 17.79 -6.61
CA GLY A 451 -16.44 16.37 -6.67
C GLY A 451 -16.11 15.67 -5.36
N THR A 452 -16.84 14.60 -5.05
CA THR A 452 -16.58 13.77 -3.87
C THR A 452 -15.39 12.83 -4.06
N ASN A 453 -15.08 12.47 -5.32
CA ASN A 453 -13.94 11.66 -5.73
C ASN A 453 -13.12 12.43 -6.77
N ARG A 454 -12.31 13.38 -6.31
CA ARG A 454 -11.48 14.21 -7.19
C ARG A 454 -10.42 13.36 -7.89
N ARG A 455 -10.30 13.51 -9.21
CA ARG A 455 -9.23 12.86 -9.99
C ARG A 455 -7.85 13.29 -9.48
N ARG A 456 -6.92 12.33 -9.47
CA ARG A 456 -5.51 12.54 -9.13
C ARG A 456 -4.62 12.21 -10.31
N GLU A 457 -3.55 12.97 -10.45
CA GLU A 457 -2.55 12.78 -11.50
C GLU A 457 -1.14 12.88 -10.93
N GLY A 458 -0.22 12.13 -11.55
CA GLY A 458 1.17 12.08 -11.12
C GLY A 458 1.89 13.41 -11.35
N PHE A 459 2.74 13.80 -10.40
CA PHE A 459 3.54 15.02 -10.54
C PHE A 459 5.03 14.77 -10.33
N LEU A 460 5.82 15.67 -10.89
CA LEU A 460 7.26 15.84 -10.68
C LEU A 460 7.52 17.21 -10.06
N TYR A 461 8.37 17.27 -9.04
CA TYR A 461 8.75 18.50 -8.36
C TYR A 461 10.26 18.57 -8.14
N LYS A 462 10.90 19.67 -8.51
CA LYS A 462 12.28 19.93 -8.12
C LYS A 462 12.30 20.74 -6.83
N LEU A 463 13.14 20.34 -5.87
CA LEU A 463 13.30 21.09 -4.62
C LEU A 463 13.60 22.58 -4.88
N GLY A 464 12.75 23.45 -4.32
CA GLY A 464 12.90 24.90 -4.41
C GLY A 464 12.12 25.55 -5.57
N ASP A 465 11.54 24.77 -6.48
CA ASP A 465 10.70 25.32 -7.55
C ASP A 465 9.39 25.90 -7.02
N GLU A 466 8.83 26.86 -7.76
CA GLU A 466 7.59 27.56 -7.41
C GLU A 466 6.32 26.75 -7.70
N SER A 467 6.40 25.71 -8.55
CA SER A 467 5.28 24.87 -8.94
C SER A 467 5.67 23.41 -9.17
N ILE A 468 4.68 22.52 -9.13
CA ILE A 468 4.83 21.13 -9.57
C ILE A 468 4.55 21.03 -11.07
N VAL A 469 5.15 20.03 -11.71
CA VAL A 469 4.93 19.68 -13.12
C VAL A 469 3.99 18.48 -13.18
N ASN A 470 2.92 18.57 -13.97
CA ASN A 470 2.06 17.43 -14.26
C ASN A 470 2.80 16.47 -15.20
N ILE A 471 2.97 15.20 -14.82
CA ILE A 471 3.69 14.24 -15.67
C ILE A 471 2.95 14.01 -17.00
N ASN A 472 1.62 14.12 -17.02
CA ASN A 472 0.83 13.98 -18.25
C ASN A 472 1.16 15.06 -19.29
N SER A 473 1.63 16.25 -18.87
CA SER A 473 2.05 17.29 -19.81
C SER A 473 3.46 17.06 -20.38
N LEU A 474 4.14 15.99 -19.97
CA LEU A 474 5.46 15.62 -20.48
C LEU A 474 5.39 14.48 -21.51
N LEU A 475 4.19 13.99 -21.79
CA LEU A 475 3.87 12.91 -22.73
C LEU A 475 3.29 13.50 -24.02
N PRO A 476 3.40 12.79 -25.17
CA PRO A 476 2.85 13.26 -26.43
C PRO A 476 1.31 13.27 -26.42
N CYS A 477 0.71 14.15 -27.21
CA CYS A 477 -0.75 14.26 -27.31
C CYS A 477 -1.39 13.10 -28.09
N LYS A 478 -0.60 12.54 -29.01
CA LYS A 478 -1.02 11.51 -29.96
C LYS A 478 -0.09 10.30 -29.90
N ASP A 479 -0.63 9.12 -30.13
CA ASP A 479 0.16 7.91 -30.30
C ASP A 479 0.81 7.84 -31.71
N ALA A 480 1.54 6.76 -31.98
CA ALA A 480 2.21 6.56 -33.27
C ALA A 480 1.23 6.44 -34.47
N ASN A 481 -0.05 6.19 -34.22
CA ASN A 481 -1.09 6.05 -35.24
C ASN A 481 -1.86 7.36 -35.47
N GLY A 482 -1.64 8.38 -34.63
CA GLY A 482 -2.37 9.66 -34.68
C GLY A 482 -3.63 9.69 -33.83
N ASP A 483 -3.87 8.66 -33.03
CA ASP A 483 -4.98 8.57 -32.09
C ASP A 483 -4.62 9.24 -30.75
N ALA A 484 -5.63 9.56 -29.93
CA ALA A 484 -5.38 10.15 -28.61
C ALA A 484 -4.44 9.25 -27.79
N TYR A 485 -3.48 9.87 -27.10
CA TYR A 485 -2.53 9.11 -26.32
C TYR A 485 -3.27 8.25 -25.26
N PRO A 486 -3.07 6.92 -25.24
CA PRO A 486 -3.98 6.02 -24.55
C PRO A 486 -3.76 5.93 -23.03
N TYR A 487 -2.72 6.60 -22.50
CA TYR A 487 -2.34 6.54 -21.09
C TYR A 487 -2.60 7.85 -20.39
N THR A 488 -3.14 7.77 -19.17
CA THR A 488 -3.12 8.86 -18.20
C THR A 488 -2.35 8.42 -16.96
N ILE A 489 -1.28 9.13 -16.62
CA ILE A 489 -0.48 8.91 -15.42
C ILE A 489 -1.26 9.36 -14.19
N ALA A 490 -1.71 8.38 -13.41
CA ALA A 490 -2.47 8.61 -12.18
C ALA A 490 -1.53 8.90 -11.00
N GLU A 491 -0.39 8.19 -10.93
CA GLU A 491 0.51 8.26 -9.79
C GLU A 491 1.95 7.91 -10.19
N ALA A 492 2.92 8.73 -9.79
CA ALA A 492 4.33 8.37 -9.86
C ALA A 492 4.80 7.77 -8.53
N ILE A 493 5.41 6.58 -8.60
CA ILE A 493 5.74 5.74 -7.45
C ILE A 493 7.20 5.91 -7.06
N LYS A 494 8.11 5.83 -8.04
CA LYS A 494 9.56 5.83 -7.83
C LYS A 494 10.24 6.73 -8.86
N ILE A 495 11.31 7.41 -8.45
CA ILE A 495 12.20 8.14 -9.35
C ILE A 495 13.65 7.75 -9.08
N THR A 496 14.33 7.35 -10.14
CA THR A 496 15.77 7.00 -10.09
C THR A 496 16.66 8.25 -10.16
N ASP A 497 17.94 8.12 -9.85
CA ASP A 497 18.93 9.20 -10.02
C ASP A 497 19.12 9.62 -11.49
N SER A 498 18.79 8.72 -12.43
CA SER A 498 18.71 9.03 -13.87
C SER A 498 17.46 9.82 -14.27
N ASN A 499 16.57 10.14 -13.33
CA ASN A 499 15.23 10.70 -13.54
C ASN A 499 14.30 9.79 -14.34
N THR A 500 14.57 8.48 -14.43
CA THR A 500 13.56 7.51 -14.87
C THR A 500 12.47 7.41 -13.80
N ILE A 501 11.20 7.56 -14.21
CA ILE A 501 10.03 7.50 -13.33
C ILE A 501 9.30 6.17 -13.54
N TYR A 502 9.03 5.46 -12.47
CA TYR A 502 8.12 4.31 -12.48
C TYR A 502 6.77 4.75 -11.92
N ALA A 503 5.70 4.50 -12.68
CA ALA A 503 4.39 5.05 -12.42
C ALA A 503 3.26 4.05 -12.69
N ILE A 504 2.07 4.43 -12.22
CA ILE A 504 0.81 3.76 -12.52
C ILE A 504 0.06 4.66 -13.51
N ALA A 505 -0.25 4.10 -14.67
CA ALA A 505 -1.11 4.72 -15.67
C ALA A 505 -2.49 4.04 -15.68
N VAL A 506 -3.47 4.72 -16.27
CA VAL A 506 -4.77 4.17 -16.60
C VAL A 506 -4.93 4.15 -18.11
N LYS A 507 -5.46 3.04 -18.65
CA LYS A 507 -5.89 2.91 -20.05
C LYS A 507 -7.19 2.10 -20.15
N THR A 508 -7.87 2.19 -21.29
CA THR A 508 -9.07 1.41 -21.58
C THR A 508 -8.70 0.06 -22.21
N GLU A 509 -9.29 -1.02 -21.71
CA GLU A 509 -9.08 -2.41 -22.15
C GLU A 509 -10.40 -3.18 -22.21
N GLU A 510 -10.41 -4.32 -22.88
CA GLU A 510 -11.55 -5.26 -22.86
C GLU A 510 -11.79 -5.75 -21.42
N ARG A 511 -13.04 -5.65 -20.98
CA ARG A 511 -13.46 -6.09 -19.65
C ARG A 511 -13.43 -7.61 -19.56
N ARG A 512 -12.94 -8.13 -18.43
CA ARG A 512 -12.90 -9.58 -18.15
C ARG A 512 -13.71 -9.92 -16.91
N ASN A 513 -14.41 -11.04 -16.96
CA ASN A 513 -15.15 -11.59 -15.82
C ASN A 513 -14.21 -12.16 -14.75
N ARG A 514 -14.75 -12.63 -13.61
CA ARG A 514 -13.95 -13.20 -12.52
C ARG A 514 -13.20 -14.50 -12.86
N LEU A 515 -13.50 -15.14 -13.99
CA LEU A 515 -12.74 -16.28 -14.50
C LEU A 515 -11.67 -15.87 -15.53
N GLY A 516 -11.58 -14.58 -15.87
CA GLY A 516 -10.61 -14.01 -16.80
C GLY A 516 -11.06 -14.03 -18.27
N GLU A 517 -12.32 -14.38 -18.55
CA GLU A 517 -12.89 -14.44 -19.90
C GLU A 517 -13.43 -13.05 -20.29
N VAL A 518 -13.40 -12.72 -21.58
CA VAL A 518 -13.92 -11.43 -22.09
C VAL A 518 -15.43 -11.36 -21.85
N GLU A 519 -15.87 -10.26 -21.24
CA GLU A 519 -17.27 -10.02 -20.91
C GLU A 519 -17.98 -9.35 -22.08
N THR A 520 -19.16 -9.87 -22.44
CA THR A 520 -20.01 -9.29 -23.49
C THR A 520 -21.36 -8.92 -22.91
N ASP A 521 -21.94 -7.84 -23.40
CA ASP A 521 -23.28 -7.41 -23.01
C ASP A 521 -24.37 -8.39 -23.48
N SER A 522 -25.62 -8.12 -23.10
CA SER A 522 -26.79 -8.92 -23.52
C SER A 522 -27.03 -9.00 -25.03
N LYS A 523 -26.33 -8.19 -25.84
CA LYS A 523 -26.38 -8.19 -27.31
C LYS A 523 -25.17 -8.88 -27.93
N GLY A 524 -24.19 -9.31 -27.12
CA GLY A 524 -22.95 -9.96 -27.56
C GLY A 524 -21.83 -8.99 -27.93
N GLU A 525 -21.94 -7.70 -27.58
CA GLU A 525 -20.89 -6.70 -27.80
C GLU A 525 -19.88 -6.72 -26.64
N VAL A 526 -18.59 -6.58 -26.94
CA VAL A 526 -17.52 -6.59 -25.93
C VAL A 526 -17.62 -5.36 -25.04
N GLU A 527 -17.60 -5.58 -23.73
CA GLU A 527 -17.53 -4.50 -22.75
C GLU A 527 -16.08 -4.04 -22.54
N TYR A 528 -15.90 -2.76 -22.19
CA TYR A 528 -14.60 -2.16 -21.92
C TYR A 528 -14.57 -1.55 -20.53
N GLU A 529 -13.40 -1.58 -19.90
CA GLU A 529 -13.16 -0.96 -18.60
C GLU A 529 -11.82 -0.20 -18.56
N SER A 530 -11.67 0.69 -17.59
CA SER A 530 -10.40 1.39 -17.37
C SER A 530 -9.51 0.61 -16.41
N VAL A 531 -8.40 0.04 -16.87
CA VAL A 531 -7.48 -0.73 -16.02
C VAL A 531 -6.26 0.07 -15.62
N THR A 532 -5.71 -0.23 -14.43
CA THR A 532 -4.41 0.32 -14.02
C THR A 532 -3.28 -0.53 -14.58
N VAL A 533 -2.27 0.13 -15.16
CA VAL A 533 -1.13 -0.52 -15.79
C VAL A 533 0.20 0.06 -15.30
N PRO A 534 1.23 -0.79 -15.15
CA PRO A 534 2.55 -0.35 -14.72
C PRO A 534 3.31 0.26 -15.91
N VAL A 535 3.89 1.43 -15.74
CA VAL A 535 4.63 2.11 -16.80
C VAL A 535 5.98 2.65 -16.30
N MET A 536 6.93 2.70 -17.21
CA MET A 536 8.24 3.33 -17.04
C MET A 536 8.35 4.53 -17.97
N LEU A 537 8.71 5.69 -17.44
CA LEU A 537 8.93 6.91 -18.18
C LEU A 537 10.42 7.24 -18.18
N THR A 538 11.04 7.24 -19.35
CA THR A 538 12.47 7.57 -19.53
C THR A 538 12.63 8.98 -20.10
N PRO A 539 13.50 9.84 -19.53
CA PRO A 539 13.80 11.15 -20.09
C PRO A 539 14.40 11.05 -21.51
N ILE A 540 13.91 11.87 -22.44
CA ILE A 540 14.39 12.00 -23.82
C ILE A 540 14.57 13.47 -24.19
N SER A 541 15.48 13.80 -25.11
CA SER A 541 15.64 15.18 -25.57
C SER A 541 14.46 15.60 -26.47
N GLY A 542 13.63 16.51 -26.00
CA GLY A 542 12.51 17.06 -26.75
C GLY A 542 11.89 18.30 -26.09
N GLU A 543 10.82 18.82 -26.68
CA GLU A 543 10.05 19.96 -26.18
C GLU A 543 8.62 19.54 -25.87
N VAL A 544 8.02 20.16 -24.84
CA VAL A 544 6.62 19.91 -24.46
C VAL A 544 5.69 20.22 -25.63
N GLU A 545 4.82 19.28 -25.98
CA GLU A 545 3.83 19.44 -27.03
C GLU A 545 2.65 20.27 -26.54
N ASP A 546 2.20 21.26 -27.32
CA ASP A 546 1.00 22.05 -27.03
C ASP A 546 -0.24 21.31 -27.53
N CYS A 547 -0.84 20.49 -26.65
CA CYS A 547 -2.05 19.76 -26.99
C CYS A 547 -3.24 20.71 -27.07
N THR A 548 -3.86 20.82 -28.25
CA THR A 548 -5.18 21.46 -28.37
C THR A 548 -6.15 20.78 -27.40
N PRO A 549 -6.87 21.52 -26.53
CA PRO A 549 -7.84 20.91 -25.63
C PRO A 549 -8.88 20.15 -26.48
N PRO A 550 -9.23 18.90 -26.12
CA PRO A 550 -10.20 18.13 -26.88
C PRO A 550 -11.53 18.90 -26.96
N GLU A 551 -12.19 18.84 -28.12
CA GLU A 551 -13.60 19.22 -28.21
C GLU A 551 -14.38 18.39 -27.17
N ALA A 552 -15.36 19.00 -26.51
CA ALA A 552 -16.13 18.35 -25.46
C ALA A 552 -16.98 17.19 -26.02
N GLU A 553 -16.35 16.05 -26.27
CA GLU A 553 -17.06 14.83 -26.57
C GLU A 553 -17.76 14.35 -25.30
N THR A 554 -19.06 14.17 -25.42
CA THR A 554 -19.92 13.66 -24.36
C THR A 554 -19.71 12.16 -24.26
N TYR A 555 -18.65 11.74 -23.56
CA TYR A 555 -18.49 10.35 -23.19
C TYR A 555 -19.61 9.98 -22.19
N GLU A 556 -20.59 9.22 -22.67
CA GLU A 556 -21.66 8.69 -21.82
C GLU A 556 -21.08 7.52 -21.00
N ARG A 557 -20.83 7.82 -19.72
CA ARG A 557 -20.30 6.89 -18.73
C ARG A 557 -21.32 5.75 -18.52
N GLN A 558 -21.08 4.56 -19.09
CA GLN A 558 -21.69 3.35 -18.57
C GLN A 558 -21.01 2.98 -17.24
N SER A 559 -21.80 2.44 -16.31
CA SER A 559 -21.59 2.43 -14.86
C SER A 559 -20.15 2.18 -14.38
N GLY A 560 -19.68 3.04 -13.47
CA GLY A 560 -18.36 2.93 -12.85
C GLY A 560 -18.25 1.74 -11.91
N THR A 561 -17.34 0.83 -12.22
CA THR A 561 -16.71 -0.06 -11.25
C THR A 561 -15.67 0.73 -10.43
N ALA A 562 -15.31 0.20 -9.26
CA ALA A 562 -14.66 0.92 -8.17
C ALA A 562 -13.16 1.22 -8.39
N TYR A 563 -12.82 2.02 -9.40
CA TYR A 563 -11.45 2.39 -9.78
C TYR A 563 -10.62 3.06 -8.66
N TRP A 564 -11.28 3.69 -7.68
CA TRP A 564 -10.58 4.31 -6.55
C TRP A 564 -10.11 3.29 -5.50
N LEU A 565 -10.65 2.07 -5.50
CA LEU A 565 -10.26 1.02 -4.56
C LEU A 565 -8.92 0.34 -4.94
N SER A 566 -8.59 0.22 -6.24
CA SER A 566 -7.32 -0.37 -6.67
C SER A 566 -6.11 0.50 -6.25
N LEU A 567 -6.23 1.83 -6.34
CA LEU A 567 -5.19 2.77 -5.86
C LEU A 567 -5.06 2.84 -4.32
N LEU A 568 -6.00 2.26 -3.56
CA LEU A 568 -5.89 2.12 -2.09
C LEU A 568 -5.20 0.82 -1.65
N SER A 569 -4.92 -0.10 -2.58
CA SER A 569 -4.42 -1.45 -2.28
C SER A 569 -2.90 -1.55 -2.05
N MET A 570 -2.16 -0.46 -2.27
CA MET A 570 -0.70 -0.42 -2.18
C MET A 570 -0.20 -0.37 -0.71
N PRO A 571 0.88 -1.10 -0.35
CA PRO A 571 1.36 -1.22 1.03
C PRO A 571 1.71 0.13 1.65
N PHE A 572 2.50 0.94 0.93
CA PHE A 572 2.88 2.26 1.40
C PHE A 572 1.74 3.23 1.33
N ILE A 573 0.86 3.16 0.33
CA ILE A 573 -0.31 4.03 0.28
C ILE A 573 -1.23 3.72 1.46
N TRP A 574 -1.42 2.47 1.87
CA TRP A 574 -2.17 2.09 3.07
C TRP A 574 -1.50 2.63 4.35
N LEU A 575 -0.20 2.43 4.52
CA LEU A 575 0.56 3.03 5.64
C LEU A 575 0.54 4.57 5.59
N ARG A 576 0.52 5.17 4.40
CA ARG A 576 0.50 6.63 4.15
C ARG A 576 -0.93 7.22 4.21
N ARG A 577 -2.02 6.47 4.01
CA ARG A 577 -3.42 6.99 3.93
C ARG A 577 -4.36 6.53 5.05
N LYS A 578 -3.89 5.74 6.03
CA LYS A 578 -4.65 5.11 7.13
C LYS A 578 -5.57 6.00 8.02
N LYS A 579 -5.90 7.24 7.64
CA LYS A 579 -6.87 8.13 8.31
C LYS A 579 -8.19 8.37 7.55
N LYS A 580 -8.37 7.89 6.31
CA LYS A 580 -9.58 8.19 5.51
C LYS A 580 -10.72 7.17 5.58
N MET A 581 -10.56 6.01 6.25
CA MET A 581 -11.61 5.00 6.38
C MET A 581 -12.17 4.95 7.80
N SER A 582 -13.00 5.93 8.15
CA SER A 582 -13.94 5.82 9.27
C SER A 582 -15.06 6.83 9.08
N ILE A 583 -16.10 6.42 8.37
CA ILE A 583 -17.50 6.77 8.67
C ILE A 583 -18.27 5.46 8.64
#